data_AF-A0A9L0ICA5-F1
#
_entry.id   AF-A0A9L0ICA5-F1
#
_cell.length_a   1.000
_cell.length_b   1.000
_cell.length_c   1.000
_cell.angle_alpha   90.00
_cell.angle_beta   90.00
_cell.angle_gamma   90.00
#
_symmetry.space_group_name_H-M   'P 1'
#
loop_
_entity.id
_entity.type
_entity.pdbx_description
1 polymer ?
#
loop_
_entity_poly.entity_id
_entity_poly.type
_entity_poly.pdbx_seq_one_letter_code
_entity_poly.pdbx_strand_id
1 'polypeptide(L)'
;MTGWRPRKPSPRSPGDEGNAGRGAPGHSGRGGRRSAQAPPAPGGPAPDAPPPTLRRISGLAPPPAKGYNGAERGGGVRELSALAAGVALRRLYHPDENPKQHIPLEEYTANLKSMVQYLKSVDIPEDRVILITPPPLCEAAWEKECLVQGCKLNRLNLVVGEYASACLRVAQDCGTDVLDLWSLMQKDSQDFPSYLSDGLHLSPKGNEFVFSHLWPLIEKKVSSLPLLLPYWRDVAEAKPELSLLGDGDH
;
A
#
# COMPACT_ATOMS: atom_id res chain seq x y z
N MET A 1 1.71 -0.98 54.12
CA MET A 1 0.67 0.07 54.10
C MET A 1 1.36 1.44 54.16
N THR A 2 1.54 2.10 53.03
CA THR A 2 1.95 3.49 52.83
C THR A 2 1.68 3.75 51.34
N GLY A 3 0.71 4.52 50.86
CA GLY A 3 0.06 5.71 51.39
C GLY A 3 0.43 6.93 50.53
N TRP A 4 0.28 6.86 49.20
CA TRP A 4 0.59 7.98 48.29
C TRP A 4 -0.70 8.70 47.87
N ARG A 5 -0.77 10.01 48.11
CA ARG A 5 -1.87 10.91 47.69
C ARG A 5 -1.32 11.92 46.66
N PRO A 6 -2.05 12.23 45.58
CA PRO A 6 -1.61 13.23 44.61
C PRO A 6 -1.90 14.66 45.11
N ARG A 7 -0.97 15.59 44.82
CA ARG A 7 -1.12 17.02 45.10
C ARG A 7 -1.95 17.69 44.00
N LYS A 8 -2.89 18.55 44.39
CA LYS A 8 -3.66 19.45 43.50
C LYS A 8 -2.80 20.63 43.01
N PRO A 9 -3.08 21.20 41.82
CA PRO A 9 -2.40 22.42 41.34
C PRO A 9 -2.93 23.69 42.03
N SER A 10 -2.03 24.65 42.25
CA SER A 10 -2.34 25.99 42.79
C SER A 10 -2.72 27.00 41.68
N PRO A 11 -3.57 28.00 41.96
CA PRO A 11 -4.02 28.98 40.98
C PRO A 11 -3.04 30.16 40.77
N ARG A 12 -3.19 30.84 39.63
CA ARG A 12 -2.37 31.95 39.09
C ARG A 12 -2.37 33.21 39.96
N SER A 13 -1.35 34.06 39.77
CA SER A 13 -1.39 35.48 40.11
C SER A 13 -1.11 36.37 38.87
N PRO A 14 -1.74 37.56 38.77
CA PRO A 14 -1.64 38.47 37.62
C PRO A 14 -0.64 39.62 37.86
N GLY A 15 -0.18 40.25 36.77
CA GLY A 15 0.47 41.56 36.76
C GLY A 15 1.80 41.58 36.01
N ASP A 16 1.85 42.25 34.86
CA ASP A 16 2.38 43.62 34.82
C ASP A 16 2.06 44.31 33.48
N GLU A 17 1.48 45.50 33.59
CA GLU A 17 1.31 46.47 32.52
C GLU A 17 2.60 47.29 32.35
N GLY A 18 2.90 47.75 31.13
CA GLY A 18 3.81 48.89 30.98
C GLY A 18 4.54 48.99 29.64
N ASN A 19 3.93 49.70 28.70
CA ASN A 19 4.39 51.04 28.25
C ASN A 19 4.29 51.25 26.73
N ALA A 20 3.71 52.39 26.40
CA ALA A 20 3.48 52.92 25.07
C ALA A 20 4.74 53.61 24.51
N GLY A 21 4.85 53.64 23.18
CA GLY A 21 5.90 54.39 22.48
C GLY A 21 5.52 54.62 21.02
N ARG A 22 5.01 55.82 20.74
CA ARG A 22 4.51 56.34 19.46
C ARG A 22 5.59 56.43 18.37
N GLY A 23 5.17 56.30 17.10
CA GLY A 23 5.93 56.79 15.96
C GLY A 23 5.19 56.57 14.62
N ALA A 24 4.61 57.64 14.07
CA ALA A 24 4.12 57.78 12.70
C ALA A 24 4.36 59.26 12.29
N PRO A 25 4.17 59.71 11.02
CA PRO A 25 4.03 59.02 9.74
C PRO A 25 4.94 59.61 8.62
N GLY A 26 4.92 59.04 7.42
CA GLY A 26 5.59 59.61 6.23
C GLY A 26 4.96 59.20 4.89
N HIS A 27 4.19 60.12 4.32
CA HIS A 27 3.67 60.26 2.94
C HIS A 27 4.74 60.00 1.84
N SER A 28 4.51 59.77 0.53
CA SER A 28 3.38 59.85 -0.42
C SER A 28 3.89 59.38 -1.82
N GLY A 29 2.98 59.08 -2.75
CA GLY A 29 3.24 59.18 -4.21
C GLY A 29 2.65 58.05 -5.06
N ARG A 30 1.39 58.22 -5.55
CA ARG A 30 0.97 58.40 -6.97
C ARG A 30 1.41 57.28 -7.95
N GLY A 31 0.57 56.74 -8.83
CA GLY A 31 -0.78 57.11 -9.24
C GLY A 31 -1.43 56.01 -10.08
N GLY A 32 -2.76 56.01 -10.08
CA GLY A 32 -3.58 55.16 -10.93
C GLY A 32 -3.89 55.80 -12.29
N ARG A 33 -4.02 54.96 -13.31
CA ARG A 33 -5.01 55.01 -14.39
C ARG A 33 -4.83 53.74 -15.24
N ARG A 34 -5.65 52.73 -15.02
CA ARG A 34 -5.94 51.69 -16.02
C ARG A 34 -7.45 51.68 -16.23
N SER A 35 -7.82 51.90 -17.48
CA SER A 35 -9.19 51.93 -17.98
C SER A 35 -9.89 50.61 -17.67
N ALA A 36 -11.06 50.68 -17.04
CA ALA A 36 -11.94 49.53 -16.88
C ALA A 36 -12.54 49.17 -18.25
N GLN A 37 -12.23 47.97 -18.74
CA GLN A 37 -12.86 47.38 -19.91
C GLN A 37 -13.91 46.40 -19.41
N ALA A 38 -15.16 46.56 -19.86
CA ALA A 38 -16.29 45.71 -19.48
C ALA A 38 -16.04 44.25 -19.90
N PRO A 39 -16.53 43.26 -19.12
CA PRO A 39 -16.40 41.85 -19.49
C PRO A 39 -17.22 41.54 -20.75
N PRO A 40 -16.72 40.68 -21.67
CA PRO A 40 -17.52 40.21 -22.79
C PRO A 40 -18.67 39.31 -22.31
N ALA A 41 -19.81 39.40 -22.99
CA ALA A 41 -21.00 38.58 -22.74
C ALA A 41 -20.70 37.07 -22.91
N PRO A 42 -21.41 36.18 -22.20
CA PRO A 42 -21.20 34.74 -22.33
C PRO A 42 -21.61 34.29 -23.74
N GLY A 43 -20.66 33.68 -24.45
CA GLY A 43 -20.91 32.99 -25.72
C GLY A 43 -21.88 31.83 -25.51
N GLY A 44 -22.85 31.70 -26.42
CA GLY A 44 -23.80 30.58 -26.44
C GLY A 44 -23.10 29.23 -26.66
N PRO A 45 -23.80 28.12 -26.41
CA PRO A 45 -23.23 26.78 -26.50
C PRO A 45 -22.76 26.47 -27.93
N ALA A 46 -21.56 25.90 -28.04
CA ALA A 46 -21.05 25.36 -29.29
C ALA A 46 -21.91 24.17 -29.75
N PRO A 47 -22.10 23.94 -31.06
CA PRO A 47 -22.79 22.75 -31.55
C PRO A 47 -21.99 21.48 -31.26
N ASP A 48 -22.68 20.44 -30.80
CA ASP A 48 -22.11 19.14 -30.45
C ASP A 48 -21.27 18.54 -31.59
N ALA A 49 -20.04 18.15 -31.27
CA ALA A 49 -19.21 17.35 -32.16
C ALA A 49 -19.71 15.89 -32.17
N PRO A 50 -19.84 15.23 -33.34
CA PRO A 50 -20.22 13.82 -33.38
C PRO A 50 -19.14 12.93 -32.75
N PRO A 51 -19.51 11.81 -32.12
CA PRO A 51 -18.56 10.91 -31.48
C PRO A 51 -17.59 10.29 -32.51
N PRO A 52 -16.33 10.02 -32.14
CA PRO A 52 -15.35 9.43 -33.04
C PRO A 52 -15.76 8.01 -33.42
N THR A 53 -15.79 7.74 -34.72
CA THR A 53 -16.00 6.41 -35.28
C THR A 53 -14.84 5.49 -34.89
N LEU A 54 -15.15 4.37 -34.23
CA LEU A 54 -14.22 3.28 -33.95
C LEU A 54 -13.59 2.78 -35.25
N ARG A 55 -12.33 3.13 -35.50
CA ARG A 55 -11.54 2.50 -36.56
C ARG A 55 -11.29 1.04 -36.16
N ARG A 56 -11.81 0.14 -36.99
CA ARG A 56 -11.56 -1.30 -36.97
C ARG A 56 -10.06 -1.54 -37.10
N ILE A 57 -9.39 -1.96 -36.02
CA ILE A 57 -8.01 -2.45 -36.09
C ILE A 57 -8.08 -3.87 -36.64
N SER A 58 -8.06 -3.99 -37.96
CA SER A 58 -7.83 -5.27 -38.65
C SER A 58 -6.33 -5.57 -38.55
N GLY A 59 -5.90 -6.57 -37.76
CA GLY A 59 -4.46 -6.88 -37.72
C GLY A 59 -3.92 -7.90 -36.72
N LEU A 60 -4.73 -8.64 -35.95
CA LEU A 60 -4.22 -9.75 -35.13
C LEU A 60 -4.87 -11.06 -35.57
N ALA A 61 -4.11 -11.88 -36.28
CA ALA A 61 -4.43 -13.28 -36.51
C ALA A 61 -4.38 -14.03 -35.16
N PRO A 62 -5.35 -14.92 -34.86
CA PRO A 62 -5.26 -15.76 -33.68
C PRO A 62 -4.07 -16.73 -33.80
N PRO A 63 -3.40 -17.08 -32.69
CA PRO A 63 -2.32 -18.06 -32.69
C PRO A 63 -2.84 -19.45 -33.13
N PRO A 64 -1.99 -20.27 -33.77
CA PRO A 64 -2.40 -21.61 -34.20
C PRO A 64 -2.74 -22.48 -32.99
N ALA A 65 -3.87 -23.18 -33.08
CA ALA A 65 -4.30 -24.19 -32.11
C ALA A 65 -3.21 -25.28 -32.01
N LYS A 66 -2.50 -25.35 -30.88
CA LYS A 66 -1.67 -26.50 -30.55
C LYS A 66 -2.58 -27.59 -30.01
N GLY A 67 -2.56 -28.75 -30.67
CA GLY A 67 -3.26 -29.95 -30.22
C GLY A 67 -2.83 -30.33 -28.80
N TYR A 68 -3.82 -30.45 -27.93
CA TYR A 68 -3.67 -31.03 -26.60
C TYR A 68 -3.55 -32.54 -26.73
N ASN A 69 -2.40 -33.11 -26.38
CA ASN A 69 -2.30 -34.51 -26.00
C ASN A 69 -2.45 -34.58 -24.49
N GLY A 70 -3.60 -35.10 -24.05
CA GLY A 70 -3.88 -35.36 -22.65
C GLY A 70 -3.07 -36.53 -22.11
N ALA A 71 -2.42 -36.29 -20.98
CA ALA A 71 -2.30 -37.24 -19.89
C ALA A 71 -1.66 -36.48 -18.72
N GLU A 72 -2.43 -36.15 -17.68
CA GLU A 72 -2.05 -36.35 -16.27
C GLU A 72 -3.32 -36.37 -15.41
N ARG A 73 -3.34 -37.31 -14.46
CA ARG A 73 -4.48 -37.68 -13.60
C ARG A 73 -4.39 -36.95 -12.26
N GLY A 74 -5.56 -36.58 -11.72
CA GLY A 74 -5.91 -36.82 -10.32
C GLY A 74 -5.27 -35.91 -9.27
N GLY A 75 -5.91 -34.77 -9.02
CA GLY A 75 -5.66 -33.93 -7.85
C GLY A 75 -6.29 -32.56 -8.09
N GLY A 76 -7.39 -32.26 -7.41
CA GLY A 76 -8.04 -30.96 -7.51
C GLY A 76 -7.02 -29.85 -7.28
N VAL A 77 -6.74 -29.06 -8.31
CA VAL A 77 -5.72 -28.02 -8.33
C VAL A 77 -6.10 -26.94 -7.34
N ARG A 78 -5.59 -27.04 -6.10
CA ARG A 78 -5.61 -25.94 -5.14
C ARG A 78 -4.45 -25.02 -5.48
N GLU A 79 -4.54 -24.30 -6.59
CA GLU A 79 -3.59 -23.23 -6.91
C GLU A 79 -4.00 -21.94 -6.20
N LEU A 80 -3.67 -21.89 -4.92
CA LEU A 80 -3.61 -20.64 -4.17
C LEU A 80 -2.15 -20.22 -4.08
N SER A 81 -1.76 -19.24 -4.89
CA SER A 81 -0.62 -18.39 -4.57
C SER A 81 -1.00 -17.58 -3.33
N ALA A 82 -0.60 -18.04 -2.15
CA ALA A 82 -0.86 -17.32 -0.92
C ALA A 82 0.12 -16.14 -0.79
N LEU A 83 -0.42 -14.94 -0.94
CA LEU A 83 0.26 -13.70 -0.61
C LEU A 83 0.18 -13.48 0.90
N ALA A 84 1.29 -13.71 1.62
CA ALA A 84 1.42 -13.27 3.01
C ALA A 84 1.75 -11.76 3.05
N ALA A 85 0.80 -10.93 2.59
CA ALA A 85 0.92 -9.48 2.64
C ALA A 85 0.56 -8.96 4.04
N GLY A 86 1.49 -8.21 4.65
CA GLY A 86 1.11 -6.98 5.33
C GLY A 86 0.52 -7.06 6.75
N VAL A 87 0.84 -8.07 7.57
CA VAL A 87 0.44 -8.01 9.00
C VAL A 87 1.29 -7.00 9.81
N ALA A 88 2.41 -6.51 9.26
CA ALA A 88 3.41 -5.75 10.01
C ALA A 88 2.99 -4.31 10.38
N LEU A 89 2.24 -3.58 9.54
CA LEU A 89 1.97 -2.15 9.75
C LEU A 89 1.09 -1.85 10.96
N ARG A 90 0.35 -2.83 11.48
CA ARG A 90 -0.49 -2.62 12.68
C ARG A 90 0.29 -2.82 13.99
N ARG A 91 1.60 -3.13 13.98
CA ARG A 91 2.25 -3.75 15.16
C ARG A 91 3.65 -3.23 15.56
N LEU A 92 4.08 -2.09 15.01
CA LEU A 92 5.42 -1.52 15.20
C LEU A 92 5.43 -0.39 16.24
N TYR A 93 5.08 -0.72 17.48
CA TYR A 93 4.95 0.28 18.54
C TYR A 93 6.14 0.25 19.50
N HIS A 94 6.46 1.39 20.10
CA HIS A 94 7.29 1.37 21.30
C HIS A 94 6.48 0.70 22.44
N PRO A 95 7.06 -0.26 23.20
CA PRO A 95 6.33 -1.04 24.19
C PRO A 95 5.62 -0.18 25.25
N ASP A 96 6.20 0.98 25.60
CA ASP A 96 5.65 1.89 26.61
C ASP A 96 4.49 2.77 26.10
N GLU A 97 4.29 2.88 24.78
CA GLU A 97 3.37 3.88 24.20
C GLU A 97 2.13 3.26 23.56
N ASN A 98 2.21 1.99 23.11
CA ASN A 98 1.03 1.25 22.66
C ASN A 98 1.18 -0.27 22.88
N PRO A 99 1.09 -0.72 24.15
CA PRO A 99 1.26 -2.13 24.51
C PRO A 99 0.20 -3.05 23.90
N LYS A 100 -0.96 -2.51 23.47
CA LYS A 100 -2.05 -3.31 22.89
C LYS A 100 -1.75 -3.80 21.48
N GLN A 101 -0.82 -3.16 20.79
CA GLN A 101 -0.50 -3.47 19.41
C GLN A 101 0.97 -3.81 19.19
N HIS A 102 1.85 -3.52 20.15
CA HIS A 102 3.24 -4.00 20.13
C HIS A 102 3.30 -5.53 20.14
N ILE A 103 4.16 -6.09 19.31
CA ILE A 103 4.57 -7.50 19.36
C ILE A 103 6.09 -7.53 19.45
N PRO A 104 6.71 -8.16 20.47
CA PRO A 104 8.16 -8.27 20.56
C PRO A 104 8.78 -8.86 19.27
N LEU A 105 9.97 -8.39 18.90
CA LEU A 105 10.62 -8.78 17.64
C LEU A 105 10.80 -10.31 17.49
N GLU A 106 11.09 -10.99 18.60
CA GLU A 106 11.17 -12.46 18.65
C GLU A 106 9.84 -13.13 18.33
N GLU A 107 8.74 -12.65 18.94
CA GLU A 107 7.39 -13.16 18.67
C GLU A 107 6.97 -12.85 17.23
N TYR A 108 7.29 -11.67 16.70
CA TYR A 108 7.06 -11.33 15.29
C TYR A 108 7.77 -12.32 14.34
N THR A 109 9.03 -12.62 14.62
CA THR A 109 9.84 -13.57 13.85
C THR A 109 9.25 -14.99 13.91
N ALA A 110 8.88 -15.45 15.11
CA ALA A 110 8.26 -16.76 15.31
C ALA A 110 6.89 -16.87 14.61
N ASN A 111 6.09 -15.80 14.66
CA ASN A 111 4.79 -15.73 13.99
C ASN A 111 4.93 -15.81 12.47
N LEU A 112 5.87 -15.06 11.86
CA LEU A 112 6.12 -15.16 10.41
C LEU A 112 6.55 -16.57 10.00
N LYS A 113 7.48 -17.18 10.74
CA LYS A 113 7.90 -18.58 10.50
C LYS A 113 6.73 -19.55 10.59
N SER A 114 5.87 -19.38 11.60
CA SER A 114 4.68 -20.22 11.78
C SER A 114 3.68 -20.07 10.64
N MET A 115 3.49 -18.85 10.11
CA MET A 115 2.63 -18.61 8.94
C MET A 115 3.17 -19.33 7.70
N VAL A 116 4.47 -19.23 7.43
CA VAL A 116 5.10 -19.93 6.29
C VAL A 116 5.01 -21.45 6.45
N GLN A 117 5.29 -21.97 7.64
CA GLN A 117 5.17 -23.39 7.95
C GLN A 117 3.74 -23.90 7.81
N TYR A 118 2.75 -23.11 8.22
CA TYR A 118 1.34 -23.44 8.03
C TYR A 118 0.99 -23.53 6.54
N LEU A 119 1.39 -22.56 5.72
CA LEU A 119 1.17 -22.59 4.27
C LEU A 119 1.79 -23.85 3.65
N LYS A 120 3.01 -24.20 4.06
CA LYS A 120 3.66 -25.45 3.66
C LYS A 120 2.88 -26.71 4.07
N SER A 121 2.26 -26.70 5.26
CA SER A 121 1.45 -27.83 5.73
C SER A 121 0.13 -28.04 4.98
N VAL A 122 -0.32 -27.03 4.22
CA VAL A 122 -1.52 -27.09 3.37
C VAL A 122 -1.16 -27.10 1.88
N ASP A 123 0.02 -27.65 1.56
CA ASP A 123 0.55 -27.86 0.20
C ASP A 123 0.82 -26.58 -0.61
N ILE A 124 1.07 -25.45 0.07
CA ILE A 124 1.56 -24.23 -0.57
C ILE A 124 3.09 -24.17 -0.36
N PRO A 125 3.90 -24.48 -1.39
CA PRO A 125 5.36 -24.50 -1.27
C PRO A 125 5.93 -23.10 -0.98
N GLU A 126 7.06 -23.06 -0.29
CA GLU A 126 7.78 -21.82 0.07
C GLU A 126 8.09 -20.92 -1.13
N ASP A 127 8.35 -21.50 -2.30
CA ASP A 127 8.62 -20.78 -3.54
C ASP A 127 7.38 -20.11 -4.14
N ARG A 128 6.17 -20.38 -3.61
CA ARG A 128 4.94 -19.65 -3.95
C ARG A 128 4.60 -18.55 -2.94
N VAL A 129 5.38 -18.43 -1.86
CA VAL A 129 5.18 -17.41 -0.82
C VAL A 129 6.09 -16.21 -1.10
N ILE A 130 5.52 -15.01 -0.96
CA ILE A 130 6.26 -13.75 -0.96
C ILE A 130 6.00 -13.06 0.37
N LEU A 131 7.05 -12.83 1.15
CA LEU A 131 6.98 -11.95 2.31
C LEU A 131 7.18 -10.50 1.87
N ILE A 132 6.51 -9.56 2.53
CA ILE A 132 6.67 -8.13 2.25
C ILE A 132 7.09 -7.46 3.57
N THR A 133 8.22 -6.77 3.57
CA THR A 133 8.65 -6.00 4.74
C THR A 133 7.67 -4.85 4.99
N PRO A 134 7.51 -4.36 6.24
CA PRO A 134 6.80 -3.10 6.45
C PRO A 134 7.45 -1.96 5.63
N PRO A 135 6.68 -1.03 5.05
CA PRO A 135 7.24 0.17 4.42
C PRO A 135 7.84 1.10 5.48
N PRO A 136 8.70 2.07 5.11
CA PRO A 136 9.21 3.07 6.04
C PRO A 136 8.08 3.92 6.63
N LEU A 137 8.31 4.44 7.83
CA LEU A 137 7.44 5.37 8.54
C LEU A 137 7.97 6.80 8.35
N CYS A 138 7.09 7.75 8.01
CA CYS A 138 7.43 9.17 8.09
C CYS A 138 6.98 9.74 9.44
N GLU A 139 7.90 9.83 10.39
CA GLU A 139 7.64 10.28 11.76
C GLU A 139 7.04 11.68 11.81
N ALA A 140 7.53 12.63 11.01
CA ALA A 140 7.02 14.00 11.01
C ALA A 140 5.58 14.14 10.50
N ALA A 141 5.15 13.26 9.58
CA ALA A 141 3.75 13.20 9.14
C ALA A 141 2.89 12.46 10.17
N TRP A 142 3.38 11.32 10.68
CA TRP A 142 2.67 10.52 11.67
C TRP A 142 2.48 11.22 13.02
N GLU A 143 3.44 12.05 13.43
CA GLU A 143 3.35 12.86 14.65
C GLU A 143 2.15 13.81 14.58
N LYS A 144 1.86 14.40 13.41
CA LYS A 144 0.70 15.27 13.23
C LYS A 144 -0.61 14.51 13.48
N GLU A 145 -0.71 13.28 12.97
CA GLU A 145 -1.86 12.41 13.22
C GLU A 145 -1.99 12.00 14.69
N CYS A 146 -0.86 11.71 15.35
CA CYS A 146 -0.84 11.40 16.78
C CYS A 146 -1.38 12.59 17.59
N LEU A 147 -0.92 13.81 17.28
CA LEU A 147 -1.36 15.03 17.96
C LEU A 147 -2.86 15.28 17.78
N VAL A 148 -3.43 15.03 16.59
CA VAL A 148 -4.87 15.10 16.34
C VAL A 148 -5.64 14.10 17.21
N GLN A 149 -5.07 12.92 17.46
CA GLN A 149 -5.65 11.87 18.31
C GLN A 149 -5.34 12.06 19.80
N GLY A 150 -4.64 13.13 20.18
CA GLY A 150 -4.27 13.42 21.57
C GLY A 150 -3.17 12.51 22.13
N CYS A 151 -2.36 11.88 21.27
CA CYS A 151 -1.18 11.10 21.67
C CYS A 151 0.12 11.73 21.14
N LYS A 152 1.23 11.39 21.78
CA LYS A 152 2.58 11.70 21.26
C LYS A 152 2.97 10.71 20.17
N LEU A 153 4.01 11.04 19.40
CA LEU A 153 4.63 10.11 18.45
C LEU A 153 4.87 8.76 19.14
N ASN A 154 4.35 7.69 18.55
CA ASN A 154 4.28 6.36 19.17
C ASN A 154 4.89 5.23 18.33
N ARG A 155 5.55 5.61 17.23
CA ARG A 155 6.18 4.72 16.25
C ARG A 155 7.43 5.41 15.73
N LEU A 156 8.48 4.62 15.50
CA LEU A 156 9.76 5.11 14.99
C LEU A 156 10.15 4.31 13.74
N ASN A 157 10.66 4.99 12.72
CA ASN A 157 11.15 4.35 11.50
C ASN A 157 12.35 3.44 11.77
N LEU A 158 13.16 3.77 12.79
CA LEU A 158 14.25 2.91 13.26
C LEU A 158 13.71 1.53 13.68
N VAL A 159 12.67 1.50 14.50
CA VAL A 159 12.02 0.25 14.94
C VAL A 159 11.41 -0.47 13.74
N VAL A 160 10.78 0.24 12.80
CA VAL A 160 10.27 -0.36 11.57
C VAL A 160 11.38 -1.09 10.79
N GLY A 161 12.58 -0.51 10.72
CA GLY A 161 13.74 -1.12 10.09
C GLY A 161 14.21 -2.43 10.76
N GLU A 162 14.08 -2.54 12.08
CA GLU A 162 14.39 -3.78 12.81
C GLU A 162 13.44 -4.92 12.40
N TYR A 163 12.15 -4.63 12.25
CA TYR A 163 11.15 -5.62 11.83
C TYR A 163 11.29 -5.93 10.33
N ALA A 164 11.63 -4.96 9.49
CA ALA A 164 11.98 -5.22 8.10
C ALA A 164 13.16 -6.19 8.00
N SER A 165 14.22 -5.95 8.78
CA SER A 165 15.39 -6.83 8.86
C SER A 165 15.03 -8.23 9.39
N ALA A 166 14.14 -8.33 10.36
CA ALA A 166 13.62 -9.62 10.82
C ALA A 166 12.83 -10.36 9.74
N CYS A 167 11.96 -9.66 9.00
CA CYS A 167 11.20 -10.23 7.89
C CYS A 167 12.12 -10.77 6.78
N LEU A 168 13.17 -10.01 6.41
CA LEU A 168 14.18 -10.46 5.45
C LEU A 168 14.88 -11.76 5.89
N ARG A 169 15.30 -11.83 7.16
CA ARG A 169 15.90 -13.05 7.72
C ARG A 169 14.94 -14.22 7.70
N VAL A 170 13.66 -14.01 8.03
CA VAL A 170 12.65 -15.09 7.95
C VAL A 170 12.48 -15.58 6.53
N ALA A 171 12.43 -14.68 5.54
CA ALA A 171 12.32 -15.07 4.14
C ALA A 171 13.50 -15.95 3.71
N GLN A 172 14.72 -15.54 4.09
CA GLN A 172 15.93 -16.31 3.84
C GLN A 172 15.89 -17.69 4.52
N ASP A 173 15.58 -17.73 5.83
CA ASP A 173 15.53 -18.97 6.61
C ASP A 173 14.47 -19.96 6.08
N CYS A 174 13.35 -19.45 5.57
CA CYS A 174 12.24 -20.25 5.08
C CYS A 174 12.31 -20.55 3.58
N GLY A 175 13.26 -19.97 2.84
CA GLY A 175 13.38 -20.15 1.39
C GLY A 175 12.25 -19.50 0.59
N THR A 176 11.64 -18.43 1.09
CA THR A 176 10.59 -17.68 0.38
C THR A 176 11.17 -16.48 -0.37
N ASP A 177 10.45 -15.98 -1.37
CA ASP A 177 10.77 -14.66 -1.93
C ASP A 177 10.41 -13.55 -0.93
N VAL A 178 11.05 -12.39 -1.08
CA VAL A 178 10.77 -11.20 -0.26
C VAL A 178 10.80 -9.91 -1.07
N LEU A 179 9.83 -9.05 -0.82
CA LEU A 179 9.83 -7.67 -1.26
C LEU A 179 10.29 -6.77 -0.11
N ASP A 180 11.53 -6.29 -0.19
CA ASP A 180 12.11 -5.32 0.76
C ASP A 180 11.59 -3.91 0.51
N LEU A 181 10.31 -3.71 0.82
CA LEU A 181 9.63 -2.44 0.65
C LEU A 181 10.24 -1.33 1.52
N TRP A 182 10.82 -1.69 2.68
CA TRP A 182 11.45 -0.73 3.59
C TRP A 182 12.65 -0.06 2.90
N SER A 183 13.58 -0.85 2.37
CA SER A 183 14.74 -0.32 1.67
C SER A 183 14.38 0.29 0.33
N LEU A 184 13.51 -0.36 -0.46
CA LEU A 184 13.16 0.08 -1.82
C LEU A 184 12.56 1.49 -1.85
N MET A 185 11.67 1.82 -0.91
CA MET A 185 11.05 3.14 -0.86
C MET A 185 12.03 4.25 -0.47
N GLN A 186 13.15 3.91 0.17
CA GLN A 186 14.15 4.86 0.69
C GLN A 186 15.40 4.98 -0.19
N LYS A 187 15.64 4.01 -1.10
CA LYS A 187 16.92 3.81 -1.82
C LYS A 187 17.40 5.03 -2.62
N ASP A 188 16.48 5.80 -3.22
CA ASP A 188 16.82 6.85 -4.19
C ASP A 188 16.09 8.18 -3.94
N SER A 189 15.33 8.32 -2.84
CA SER A 189 14.37 9.41 -2.69
C SER A 189 14.32 9.99 -1.28
N GLN A 190 14.62 11.30 -1.17
CA GLN A 190 14.22 12.11 -0.01
C GLN A 190 12.69 12.28 0.07
N ASP A 191 11.96 11.94 -0.99
CA ASP A 191 10.50 12.08 -1.14
C ASP A 191 9.75 10.76 -0.89
N PHE A 192 10.35 9.77 -0.20
CA PHE A 192 9.58 8.60 0.24
C PHE A 192 8.29 8.94 1.01
N PRO A 193 8.19 10.06 1.77
CA PRO A 193 6.94 10.42 2.42
C PRO A 193 5.76 10.61 1.45
N SER A 194 5.99 10.93 0.18
CA SER A 194 4.92 11.02 -0.84
C SER A 194 4.23 9.68 -1.12
N TYR A 195 4.88 8.56 -0.80
CA TYR A 195 4.27 7.24 -0.88
C TYR A 195 3.34 6.96 0.31
N LEU A 196 3.26 7.85 1.30
CA LEU A 196 2.45 7.70 2.49
C LEU A 196 1.40 8.81 2.55
N SER A 197 0.16 8.49 2.94
CA SER A 197 -0.92 9.48 3.04
C SER A 197 -0.83 10.29 4.33
N ASP A 198 -0.45 9.64 5.42
CA ASP A 198 -0.49 10.18 6.79
C ASP A 198 0.80 9.87 7.58
N GLY A 199 1.85 9.44 6.85
CA GLY A 199 3.11 8.98 7.41
C GLY A 199 3.16 7.51 7.79
N LEU A 200 2.05 6.77 7.65
CA LEU A 200 1.97 5.34 7.94
C LEU A 200 1.30 4.53 6.81
N HIS A 201 0.12 4.93 6.36
CA HIS A 201 -0.64 4.24 5.31
C HIS A 201 -0.13 4.64 3.92
N LEU A 202 -0.19 3.71 2.96
CA LEU A 202 0.22 3.97 1.59
C LEU A 202 -0.73 4.99 0.93
N SER A 203 -0.14 5.99 0.27
CA SER A 203 -0.84 6.88 -0.65
C SER A 203 -1.18 6.14 -1.97
N PRO A 204 -1.98 6.73 -2.88
CA PRO A 204 -2.14 6.17 -4.22
C PRO A 204 -0.80 5.91 -4.94
N LYS A 205 0.15 6.86 -4.83
CA LYS A 205 1.52 6.73 -5.36
C LYS A 205 2.27 5.58 -4.70
N GLY A 206 2.10 5.39 -3.38
CA GLY A 206 2.69 4.26 -2.65
C GLY A 206 2.12 2.91 -3.06
N ASN A 207 0.81 2.82 -3.30
CA ASN A 207 0.18 1.60 -3.81
C ASN A 207 0.67 1.26 -5.23
N GLU A 208 0.80 2.24 -6.11
CA GLU A 208 1.36 2.06 -7.44
C GLU A 208 2.82 1.56 -7.38
N PHE A 209 3.61 2.12 -6.46
CA PHE A 209 4.98 1.67 -6.22
C PHE A 209 5.04 0.21 -5.74
N VAL A 210 4.18 -0.19 -4.81
CA VAL A 210 4.09 -1.59 -4.37
C VAL A 210 3.71 -2.49 -5.54
N PHE A 211 2.70 -2.11 -6.32
CA PHE A 211 2.25 -2.89 -7.47
C PHE A 211 3.38 -3.12 -8.48
N SER A 212 4.11 -2.06 -8.87
CA SER A 212 5.16 -2.15 -9.88
C SER A 212 6.33 -3.06 -9.48
N HIS A 213 6.59 -3.21 -8.17
CA HIS A 213 7.65 -4.08 -7.66
C HIS A 213 7.15 -5.48 -7.28
N LEU A 214 5.89 -5.60 -6.84
CA LEU A 214 5.30 -6.88 -6.47
C LEU A 214 4.87 -7.69 -7.71
N TRP A 215 4.34 -7.03 -8.74
CA TRP A 215 3.80 -7.71 -9.91
C TRP A 215 4.82 -8.61 -10.62
N PRO A 216 6.09 -8.21 -10.86
CA PRO A 216 7.08 -9.09 -11.47
C PRO A 216 7.35 -10.37 -10.67
N LEU A 217 7.28 -10.31 -9.33
CA LEU A 217 7.43 -11.48 -8.46
C LEU A 217 6.24 -12.42 -8.59
N ILE A 218 5.02 -11.87 -8.65
CA ILE A 218 3.79 -12.64 -8.85
C ILE A 218 3.77 -13.25 -10.25
N GLU A 219 3.99 -12.46 -11.29
CA GLU A 219 3.97 -12.87 -12.70
C GLU A 219 4.94 -14.03 -12.95
N LYS A 220 6.17 -13.97 -12.39
CA LYS A 220 7.12 -15.08 -12.47
C LYS A 220 6.58 -16.38 -11.89
N LYS A 221 5.76 -16.32 -10.83
CA LYS A 221 5.19 -17.48 -10.14
C LYS A 221 3.91 -18.01 -10.81
N VAL A 222 3.16 -17.15 -11.48
CA VAL A 222 1.84 -17.50 -12.04
C VAL A 222 1.81 -17.63 -13.57
N SER A 223 2.84 -17.17 -14.28
CA SER A 223 2.87 -17.14 -15.75
C SER A 223 2.81 -18.52 -16.42
N SER A 224 3.24 -19.57 -15.71
CA SER A 224 3.15 -20.95 -16.20
C SER A 224 1.82 -21.62 -15.87
N LEU A 225 0.95 -20.99 -15.08
CA LEU A 225 -0.30 -21.62 -14.65
C LEU A 225 -1.30 -21.64 -15.79
N PRO A 226 -2.00 -22.77 -16.01
CA PRO A 226 -3.05 -22.83 -17.00
C PRO A 226 -4.21 -21.92 -16.58
N LEU A 227 -4.94 -21.40 -17.56
CA LEU A 227 -6.23 -20.77 -17.27
C LEU A 227 -7.17 -21.84 -16.69
N LEU A 228 -7.82 -21.52 -15.58
CA LEU A 228 -8.78 -22.43 -14.92
C LEU A 228 -9.93 -22.83 -15.85
N LEU A 229 -10.34 -21.91 -16.72
CA LEU A 229 -11.41 -22.08 -17.68
C LEU A 229 -10.89 -21.81 -19.09
N PRO A 230 -11.48 -22.43 -20.11
CA PRO A 230 -11.16 -22.11 -21.49
C PRO A 230 -11.42 -20.64 -21.79
N TYR A 231 -10.74 -20.13 -22.81
CA TYR A 231 -11.06 -18.82 -23.34
C TYR A 231 -12.50 -18.83 -23.86
N TRP A 232 -13.24 -17.73 -23.69
CA TRP A 232 -14.69 -17.70 -23.98
C TRP A 232 -15.06 -18.09 -25.41
N ARG A 233 -14.15 -17.91 -26.38
CA ARG A 233 -14.36 -18.32 -27.79
C ARG A 233 -14.24 -19.83 -28.00
N ASP A 234 -13.61 -20.52 -27.07
CA ASP A 234 -13.37 -21.95 -27.12
C ASP A 234 -14.46 -22.71 -26.32
N VAL A 235 -15.44 -21.98 -25.75
CA VAL A 235 -16.62 -22.56 -25.11
C VAL A 235 -17.64 -22.96 -26.17
N ALA A 236 -18.02 -24.24 -26.20
CA ALA A 236 -19.04 -24.75 -27.09
C ALA A 236 -20.42 -24.20 -26.68
N GLU A 237 -20.92 -23.17 -27.37
CA GLU A 237 -22.17 -22.48 -27.02
C GLU A 237 -23.37 -23.44 -26.89
N ALA A 238 -23.44 -24.46 -27.74
CA ALA A 238 -24.52 -25.45 -27.70
C ALA A 238 -24.46 -26.41 -26.51
N LYS A 239 -23.28 -26.61 -25.90
CA LYS A 239 -23.00 -27.55 -24.81
C LYS A 239 -21.82 -27.04 -23.95
N PRO A 240 -21.96 -25.92 -23.24
CA PRO A 240 -20.87 -25.28 -22.52
C PRO A 240 -20.27 -26.19 -21.43
N GLU A 241 -21.06 -27.12 -20.90
CA GLU A 241 -20.61 -28.13 -19.93
C GLU A 241 -19.43 -28.97 -20.43
N LEU A 242 -19.37 -29.28 -21.73
CA LEU A 242 -18.25 -30.04 -22.32
C LEU A 242 -16.94 -29.22 -22.29
N SER A 243 -17.04 -27.91 -22.45
CA SER A 243 -15.88 -27.02 -22.39
C SER A 243 -15.49 -26.63 -20.96
N LEU A 244 -16.43 -26.67 -20.01
CA LEU A 244 -16.24 -26.16 -18.64
C LEU A 244 -15.93 -27.26 -17.61
N LEU A 245 -16.42 -28.49 -17.81
CA LEU A 245 -16.27 -29.58 -16.84
C LEU A 245 -15.20 -30.62 -17.23
N GLY A 246 -14.65 -30.51 -18.45
CA GLY A 246 -13.83 -31.56 -19.06
C GLY A 246 -14.69 -32.74 -19.52
N ASP A 247 -14.19 -33.54 -20.46
CA ASP A 247 -14.85 -34.79 -20.88
C ASP A 247 -14.97 -35.69 -19.64
N GLY A 248 -16.19 -35.91 -19.16
CA GLY A 248 -16.52 -36.54 -17.88
C GLY A 248 -16.16 -38.02 -17.75
N ASP A 249 -15.03 -38.46 -18.30
CA ASP A 249 -14.44 -39.77 -18.04
C ASP A 249 -13.74 -39.73 -16.67
N HIS A 250 -14.54 -39.90 -15.62
CA HIS A 250 -14.13 -40.21 -14.26
C HIS A 250 -14.40 -41.67 -13.95
#